data_AF-A0A7V3ENR0-F1
#
_entry.id   AF-A0A7V3ENR0-F1
#
_cell.length_a   1.000
_cell.length_b   1.000
_cell.length_c   1.000
_cell.angle_alpha   90.00
_cell.angle_beta   90.00
_cell.angle_gamma   90.00
#
_symmetry.space_group_name_H-M   'P 1'
#
loop_
_entity.id
_entity.type
_entity.pdbx_description
1 polymer ?
#
loop_
_entity_poly.entity_id
_entity_poly.type
_entity_poly.pdbx_seq_one_letter_code
_entity_poly.pdbx_strand_id
1 'polypeptide(L)'
;MSSEERFDLLLEKYLDGALAAGEESELRDLLGARPELRARFVASLTQEAALRKIRPAELTASARFDLRTVRTVESPGGASSGSSRRALATPRHPQRAKRRLEVGWMPVTLAASVALIATAYLVVSRPLPVPVARVAVAEIARVASIRMVEGQGSAPGFTRGGHEFPLVADLKLRPGDAVNAQGGVVGLEYLGEGTSLELKFGTSLAFKDATGKHLHLASGEVRATVARQPAGQMLRIVTPQAQAIVVGTRFGLSVRGDLTRLEVTEGCVRLARENGESLDVTAGRIALATADGQLAFMTDARFDAAVSPETAKATEPAQTRTPTSVRPRLSPAGGRAFTDASPWNAALPRQPVLDPANDASVGLLGRRVSIALYAYSVPVYEADERTPVRRVVCSKPWGASPFSGWDVRVPDGATPNTGTNGSLMVIDWHARRTWEFYRFEWRGPDIHCAWGGHVGLDGSGVDSDYTGAAGGSWLGGLIRVREMEQGRIEHALIFGSMYAKKEVRFPGRKPDGDYTGPGGIPVGTRVQLDPAIDVGAIPGLAPAETAIAVALQKYGAYCVGRTQNFSMMFFAERAPDATGTEHPGAVYQAKGLVRDSPDLSRIPWGSLRVMRQWDGK
;
A
#
# COMPACT_ATOMS: atom_id res chain seq x y z
N MET A 1 -15.00 -0.20 -17.69
CA MET A 1 -14.45 1.17 -17.65
C MET A 1 -15.42 2.08 -18.37
N SER A 2 -15.90 3.15 -17.74
CA SER A 2 -16.72 4.17 -18.41
C SER A 2 -15.86 5.06 -19.32
N SER A 3 -16.50 5.80 -20.24
CA SER A 3 -15.78 6.78 -21.08
C SER A 3 -15.13 7.90 -20.26
N GLU A 4 -15.68 8.21 -19.07
CA GLU A 4 -15.12 9.22 -18.17
C GLU A 4 -13.93 8.68 -17.38
N GLU A 5 -14.00 7.45 -16.85
CA GLU A 5 -12.85 6.76 -16.25
C GLU A 5 -11.67 6.63 -17.25
N ARG A 6 -11.98 6.34 -18.52
CA ARG A 6 -11.00 6.24 -19.59
C ARG A 6 -10.41 7.60 -19.92
N PHE A 7 -11.24 8.64 -20.07
CA PHE A 7 -10.79 10.02 -20.25
C PHE A 7 -9.89 10.48 -19.09
N ASP A 8 -10.28 10.25 -17.84
CA ASP A 8 -9.50 10.64 -16.65
C ASP A 8 -8.11 10.01 -16.63
N LEU A 9 -8.00 8.74 -17.05
CA LEU A 9 -6.72 8.01 -17.15
C LEU A 9 -5.87 8.49 -18.35
N LEU A 10 -6.51 8.87 -19.45
CA LEU A 10 -5.83 9.43 -20.62
C LEU A 10 -5.34 10.87 -20.37
N LEU A 11 -6.13 11.69 -19.67
CA LEU A 11 -5.74 13.03 -19.20
C LEU A 11 -4.57 12.97 -18.21
N GLU A 12 -4.61 12.02 -17.26
CA GLU A 12 -3.54 11.73 -16.31
C GLU A 12 -2.23 11.38 -17.05
N LYS A 13 -2.26 10.38 -17.94
CA LYS A 13 -1.12 10.03 -18.82
C LYS A 13 -0.64 11.20 -19.69
N TYR A 14 -1.55 12.04 -20.16
CA TYR A 14 -1.21 13.19 -21.01
C TYR A 14 -0.46 14.28 -20.24
N LEU A 15 -0.96 14.67 -19.05
CA LEU A 15 -0.30 15.62 -18.17
C LEU A 15 1.06 15.09 -17.70
N ASP A 16 1.17 13.79 -17.44
CA ASP A 16 2.42 13.12 -17.06
C ASP A 16 3.41 12.90 -18.23
N GLY A 17 3.03 13.21 -19.47
CA GLY A 17 3.84 13.01 -20.68
C GLY A 17 3.99 11.54 -21.12
N ALA A 18 3.28 10.63 -20.47
CA ALA A 18 3.37 9.17 -20.64
C ALA A 18 2.31 8.59 -21.61
N LEU A 19 1.64 9.43 -22.40
CA LEU A 19 0.58 9.01 -23.32
C LEU A 19 1.15 8.33 -24.58
N ALA A 20 0.74 7.08 -24.83
CA ALA A 20 1.11 6.33 -26.01
C ALA A 20 0.38 6.83 -27.28
N ALA A 21 0.97 6.66 -28.47
CA ALA A 21 0.42 7.23 -29.71
C ALA A 21 -1.02 6.77 -30.06
N GLY A 22 -1.40 5.52 -29.76
CA GLY A 22 -2.78 5.05 -29.93
C GLY A 22 -3.74 5.67 -28.91
N GLU A 23 -3.29 5.83 -27.67
CA GLU A 23 -4.04 6.49 -26.59
C GLU A 23 -4.19 8.01 -26.84
N GLU A 24 -3.27 8.62 -27.57
CA GLU A 24 -3.39 10.00 -28.05
C GLU A 24 -4.52 10.18 -29.07
N SER A 25 -4.76 9.19 -29.95
CA SER A 25 -5.95 9.23 -30.82
C SER A 25 -7.23 9.04 -30.02
N GLU A 26 -7.27 8.08 -29.10
CA GLU A 26 -8.46 7.84 -28.26
C GLU A 26 -8.82 9.07 -27.42
N LEU A 27 -7.82 9.77 -26.87
CA LEU A 27 -8.03 11.05 -26.17
C LEU A 27 -8.53 12.14 -27.12
N ARG A 28 -8.01 12.22 -28.35
CA ARG A 28 -8.48 13.14 -29.39
C ARG A 28 -9.95 12.89 -29.74
N ASP A 29 -10.35 11.62 -29.85
CA ASP A 29 -11.70 11.22 -30.22
C ASP A 29 -12.71 11.47 -29.08
N LEU A 30 -12.32 11.19 -27.83
CA LEU A 30 -13.10 11.56 -26.64
C LEU A 30 -13.27 13.07 -26.51
N LEU A 31 -12.20 13.85 -26.74
CA LEU A 31 -12.25 15.31 -26.79
C LEU A 31 -13.12 15.81 -27.95
N GLY A 32 -13.07 15.19 -29.13
CA GLY A 32 -13.91 15.54 -30.27
C GLY A 32 -15.41 15.31 -29.99
N ALA A 33 -15.74 14.17 -29.40
CA ALA A 33 -17.12 13.76 -29.15
C ALA A 33 -17.82 14.53 -28.00
N ARG A 34 -17.09 15.04 -27.00
CA ARG A 34 -17.68 15.49 -25.72
C ARG A 34 -17.25 16.89 -25.29
N PRO A 35 -18.10 17.93 -25.44
CA PRO A 35 -17.81 19.31 -25.01
C PRO A 35 -17.41 19.44 -23.54
N GLU A 36 -18.05 18.68 -22.65
CA GLU A 36 -17.80 18.67 -21.22
C GLU A 36 -16.40 18.15 -20.87
N LEU A 37 -15.91 17.15 -21.61
CA LEU A 37 -14.54 16.65 -21.44
C LEU A 37 -13.50 17.64 -22.00
N ARG A 38 -13.82 18.38 -23.08
CA ARG A 38 -12.97 19.49 -23.55
C ARG A 38 -12.81 20.58 -22.50
N ALA A 39 -13.90 20.97 -21.82
CA ALA A 39 -13.86 21.96 -20.76
C ALA A 39 -12.96 21.51 -19.59
N ARG A 40 -13.10 20.26 -19.13
CA ARG A 40 -12.24 19.66 -18.09
C ARG A 40 -10.76 19.64 -18.52
N PHE A 41 -10.48 19.23 -19.76
CA PHE A 41 -9.13 19.17 -20.33
C PHE A 41 -8.44 20.55 -20.38
N VAL A 42 -9.14 21.57 -20.87
CA VAL A 42 -8.62 22.95 -20.94
C VAL A 42 -8.41 23.55 -19.54
N ALA A 43 -9.28 23.25 -18.57
CA ALA A 43 -9.09 23.65 -17.19
C ALA A 43 -7.80 23.06 -16.59
N SER A 44 -7.58 21.74 -16.73
CA SER A 44 -6.36 21.09 -16.26
C SER A 44 -5.09 21.61 -16.93
N LEU A 45 -5.12 21.92 -18.24
CA LEU A 45 -3.97 22.52 -18.91
C LEU A 45 -3.70 23.98 -18.49
N THR A 46 -4.76 24.75 -18.22
CA THR A 46 -4.63 26.13 -17.72
C THR A 46 -4.02 26.15 -16.31
N GLN A 47 -4.42 25.19 -15.48
CA GLN A 47 -3.84 24.95 -14.16
C GLN A 47 -2.36 24.55 -14.25
N GLU A 48 -2.02 23.59 -15.12
CA GLU A 48 -0.63 23.16 -15.31
C GLU A 48 0.25 24.29 -15.88
N ALA A 49 -0.29 25.18 -16.72
CA ALA A 49 0.41 26.37 -17.20
C ALA A 49 0.75 27.35 -16.07
N ALA A 50 -0.20 27.59 -15.15
CA ALA A 50 0.04 28.41 -13.96
C ALA A 50 1.12 27.81 -13.05
N LEU A 51 1.11 26.49 -12.81
CA LEU A 51 2.14 25.78 -12.04
C LEU A 51 3.52 25.80 -12.71
N ARG A 52 3.56 25.75 -14.05
CA ARG A 52 4.80 25.86 -14.84
C ARG A 52 5.28 27.31 -14.99
N LYS A 53 4.47 28.32 -14.64
CA LYS A 53 4.71 29.77 -14.86
C LYS A 53 4.92 30.12 -16.34
N ILE A 54 4.28 29.36 -17.23
CA ILE A 54 4.24 29.64 -18.68
C ILE A 54 2.86 30.14 -19.07
N ARG A 55 2.74 30.87 -20.19
CA ARG A 55 1.43 31.35 -20.65
C ARG A 55 0.57 30.15 -21.06
N PRO A 56 -0.74 30.10 -20.74
CA PRO A 56 -1.60 29.01 -21.20
C PRO A 56 -1.54 28.80 -22.72
N ALA A 57 -1.38 29.88 -23.48
CA ALA A 57 -1.15 29.86 -24.94
C ALA A 57 0.08 29.02 -25.35
N GLU A 58 1.17 29.06 -24.58
CA GLU A 58 2.40 28.30 -24.84
C GLU A 58 2.20 26.81 -24.53
N LEU A 59 1.47 26.51 -23.45
CA LEU A 59 1.13 25.12 -23.13
C LEU A 59 0.18 24.54 -24.19
N THR A 60 -0.83 25.29 -24.66
CA THR A 60 -1.67 24.88 -25.80
C THR A 60 -0.92 24.82 -27.14
N ALA A 61 0.19 25.55 -27.31
CA ALA A 61 1.05 25.43 -28.48
C ALA A 61 2.00 24.22 -28.39
N SER A 62 2.34 23.79 -27.18
CA SER A 62 3.06 22.52 -26.91
C SER A 62 2.15 21.29 -26.90
N ALA A 63 0.83 21.49 -26.90
CA ALA A 63 -0.15 20.41 -26.93
C ALA A 63 -0.20 19.74 -28.31
N ARG A 64 -0.23 18.40 -28.34
CA ARG A 64 -0.39 17.60 -29.58
C ARG A 64 -1.83 17.60 -30.13
N PHE A 65 -2.63 18.59 -29.74
CA PHE A 65 -4.04 18.71 -30.03
C PHE A 65 -4.34 20.14 -30.48
N ASP A 66 -4.85 20.32 -31.70
CA ASP A 66 -5.25 21.65 -32.17
C ASP A 66 -6.58 22.07 -31.50
N LEU A 67 -6.46 22.93 -30.50
CA LEU A 67 -7.57 23.46 -29.71
C LEU A 67 -8.29 24.65 -30.40
N ARG A 68 -7.90 25.04 -31.62
CA ARG A 68 -8.47 26.21 -32.33
C ARG A 68 -9.94 26.06 -32.74
N THR A 69 -10.47 24.84 -32.76
CA THR A 69 -11.90 24.59 -33.00
C THR A 69 -12.80 24.97 -31.82
N VAL A 70 -12.26 25.29 -30.64
CA VAL A 70 -13.03 25.68 -29.45
C VAL A 70 -13.33 27.19 -29.46
N ARG A 71 -14.04 27.67 -30.49
CA ARG A 71 -14.52 29.07 -30.52
C ARG A 71 -15.84 29.34 -31.27
N THR A 72 -16.79 28.42 -31.19
CA THR A 72 -18.22 28.69 -31.45
C THR A 72 -19.11 27.96 -30.45
N VAL A 73 -19.89 28.72 -29.69
CA VAL A 73 -21.08 28.26 -28.96
C VAL A 73 -22.20 29.22 -29.32
N GLU A 74 -22.97 28.92 -30.36
CA GLU A 74 -24.12 29.73 -30.75
C GLU A 74 -25.16 28.91 -31.53
N SER A 75 -26.28 28.62 -30.85
CA SER A 75 -27.63 28.25 -31.34
C SER A 75 -27.86 27.05 -32.31
N PRO A 76 -29.07 26.45 -32.31
CA PRO A 76 -29.35 25.20 -33.02
C PRO A 76 -30.11 25.38 -34.36
N GLY A 77 -29.86 24.48 -35.32
CA GLY A 77 -30.68 24.33 -36.53
C GLY A 77 -30.08 23.38 -37.57
N GLY A 78 -30.93 22.81 -38.45
CA GLY A 78 -30.55 21.99 -39.60
C GLY A 78 -30.76 20.48 -39.41
N ALA A 79 -31.31 19.80 -40.43
CA ALA A 79 -31.66 18.38 -40.41
C ALA A 79 -31.46 17.73 -41.79
N SER A 80 -31.78 16.42 -41.88
CA SER A 80 -31.78 15.57 -43.10
C SER A 80 -30.39 15.13 -43.63
N SER A 81 -30.24 14.07 -44.44
CA SER A 81 -30.97 12.79 -44.57
C SER A 81 -30.19 11.82 -45.50
N GLY A 82 -30.54 10.52 -45.51
CA GLY A 82 -30.02 9.55 -46.49
C GLY A 82 -30.39 8.08 -46.16
N SER A 83 -30.83 7.28 -47.13
CA SER A 83 -31.30 5.89 -46.88
C SER A 83 -31.20 4.93 -48.08
N SER A 84 -31.06 3.62 -47.81
CA SER A 84 -31.46 2.44 -48.63
C SER A 84 -31.28 1.18 -47.75
N ARG A 85 -32.20 0.20 -47.61
CA ARG A 85 -32.88 -0.72 -48.58
C ARG A 85 -31.85 -1.65 -49.27
N ARG A 86 -31.99 -2.98 -49.42
CA ARG A 86 -33.08 -4.03 -49.35
C ARG A 86 -32.41 -5.40 -48.95
N ALA A 87 -32.98 -6.60 -48.76
CA ALA A 87 -34.33 -7.24 -48.78
C ALA A 87 -34.30 -8.55 -47.91
N LEU A 88 -35.19 -9.55 -48.13
CA LEU A 88 -35.22 -10.90 -47.50
C LEU A 88 -35.40 -12.03 -48.55
N ALA A 89 -35.00 -13.28 -48.24
CA ALA A 89 -35.61 -14.53 -48.77
C ALA A 89 -35.20 -15.83 -48.00
N THR A 90 -36.12 -16.81 -47.91
CA THR A 90 -36.00 -18.25 -47.53
C THR A 90 -37.15 -19.03 -48.26
N PRO A 91 -37.54 -20.34 -48.06
CA PRO A 91 -37.08 -21.45 -47.18
C PRO A 91 -37.12 -22.91 -47.77
N ARG A 92 -37.04 -23.96 -46.89
CA ARG A 92 -37.59 -25.37 -46.95
C ARG A 92 -36.74 -26.63 -47.36
N HIS A 93 -36.44 -27.48 -46.35
CA HIS A 93 -36.79 -28.92 -46.10
C HIS A 93 -37.20 -29.93 -47.24
N PRO A 94 -37.28 -31.28 -46.98
CA PRO A 94 -36.53 -32.21 -46.09
C PRO A 94 -36.28 -33.65 -46.70
N GLN A 95 -35.73 -34.64 -45.94
CA GLN A 95 -36.22 -36.06 -45.86
C GLN A 95 -35.43 -36.99 -44.88
N ARG A 96 -35.90 -38.24 -44.64
CA ARG A 96 -35.49 -39.13 -43.51
C ARG A 96 -35.88 -40.63 -43.70
N ALA A 97 -34.94 -41.58 -43.51
CA ALA A 97 -35.17 -43.01 -43.19
C ALA A 97 -33.90 -43.60 -42.50
N LYS A 98 -33.89 -44.37 -41.39
CA LYS A 98 -34.62 -45.57 -40.91
C LYS A 98 -34.25 -46.91 -41.60
N ARG A 99 -33.58 -47.79 -40.84
CA ARG A 99 -33.77 -49.25 -40.91
C ARG A 99 -33.50 -49.90 -39.55
N ARG A 100 -34.16 -51.03 -39.27
CA ARG A 100 -34.01 -51.96 -38.15
C ARG A 100 -34.27 -53.36 -38.70
N LEU A 101 -33.69 -54.40 -38.08
CA LEU A 101 -34.19 -55.77 -38.18
C LEU A 101 -33.69 -56.57 -36.98
N GLU A 102 -34.43 -57.61 -36.62
CA GLU A 102 -34.25 -58.45 -35.44
C GLU A 102 -34.30 -59.93 -35.87
N VAL A 103 -33.66 -60.81 -35.09
CA VAL A 103 -34.03 -62.22 -34.81
C VAL A 103 -33.19 -62.65 -33.59
N GLY A 104 -33.65 -63.62 -32.80
CA GLY A 104 -32.95 -64.12 -31.61
C GLY A 104 -33.13 -65.62 -31.39
N TRP A 105 -33.26 -66.01 -30.11
CA TRP A 105 -33.35 -67.38 -29.55
C TRP A 105 -32.00 -68.06 -29.26
N MET A 106 -31.89 -68.60 -28.04
CA MET A 106 -30.82 -69.50 -27.57
C MET A 106 -31.28 -70.97 -27.69
N PRO A 107 -30.39 -71.95 -27.43
CA PRO A 107 -30.44 -72.53 -26.09
C PRO A 107 -29.07 -72.68 -25.40
N VAL A 108 -29.09 -72.63 -24.07
CA VAL A 108 -27.94 -72.89 -23.17
C VAL A 108 -28.13 -74.26 -22.51
N THR A 109 -27.08 -75.09 -22.45
CA THR A 109 -27.01 -76.22 -21.50
C THR A 109 -25.61 -76.65 -21.05
N LEU A 110 -24.54 -76.49 -21.86
CA LEU A 110 -23.22 -77.07 -21.52
C LEU A 110 -22.13 -76.07 -21.07
N ALA A 111 -22.37 -74.75 -21.17
CA ALA A 111 -21.37 -73.73 -20.78
C ALA A 111 -21.34 -73.42 -19.27
N ALA A 112 -22.44 -73.65 -18.55
CA ALA A 112 -22.63 -73.17 -17.17
C ALA A 112 -21.68 -73.84 -16.16
N SER A 113 -21.47 -75.16 -16.25
CA SER A 113 -20.70 -75.91 -15.25
C SER A 113 -19.21 -75.58 -15.27
N VAL A 114 -18.61 -75.46 -16.47
CA VAL A 114 -17.21 -75.07 -16.62
C VAL A 114 -17.01 -73.61 -16.20
N ALA A 115 -17.94 -72.71 -16.56
CA ALA A 115 -17.91 -71.33 -16.12
C ALA A 115 -18.00 -71.20 -14.59
N LEU A 116 -18.87 -71.97 -13.93
CA LEU A 116 -19.00 -71.96 -12.46
C LEU A 116 -17.75 -72.50 -11.77
N ILE A 117 -17.17 -73.61 -12.23
CA ILE A 117 -15.95 -74.18 -11.62
C ILE A 117 -14.74 -73.25 -11.86
N ALA A 118 -14.58 -72.71 -13.07
CA ALA A 118 -13.51 -71.74 -13.36
C ALA A 118 -13.68 -70.44 -12.56
N THR A 119 -14.92 -69.96 -12.37
CA THR A 119 -15.21 -68.77 -11.55
C THR A 119 -14.97 -69.05 -10.06
N ALA A 120 -15.42 -70.19 -9.53
CA ALA A 120 -15.16 -70.58 -8.14
C ALA A 120 -13.65 -70.73 -7.89
N TYR A 121 -12.92 -71.37 -8.80
CA TYR A 121 -11.46 -71.45 -8.72
C TYR A 121 -10.81 -70.07 -8.79
N LEU A 122 -11.25 -69.17 -9.68
CA LEU A 122 -10.74 -67.79 -9.75
C LEU A 122 -11.15 -66.90 -8.56
N VAL A 123 -12.18 -67.27 -7.80
CA VAL A 123 -12.59 -66.56 -6.56
C VAL A 123 -11.81 -67.09 -5.35
N VAL A 124 -11.52 -68.38 -5.28
CA VAL A 124 -10.84 -69.03 -4.13
C VAL A 124 -9.31 -69.05 -4.28
N SER A 125 -8.76 -69.13 -5.49
CA SER A 125 -7.30 -69.12 -5.74
C SER A 125 -6.71 -67.72 -5.93
N ARG A 126 -7.54 -66.68 -6.06
CA ARG A 126 -7.07 -65.32 -5.79
C ARG A 126 -6.71 -65.26 -4.31
N PRO A 127 -5.52 -64.76 -3.93
CA PRO A 127 -5.30 -64.38 -2.53
C PRO A 127 -6.43 -63.42 -2.17
N LEU A 128 -7.09 -63.66 -1.04
CA LEU A 128 -8.07 -62.70 -0.51
C LEU A 128 -7.41 -61.32 -0.57
N PRO A 129 -8.05 -60.31 -1.18
CA PRO A 129 -7.53 -58.96 -1.09
C PRO A 129 -7.61 -58.59 0.38
N VAL A 130 -6.49 -58.79 1.09
CA VAL A 130 -6.26 -58.25 2.42
C VAL A 130 -6.71 -56.80 2.31
N PRO A 131 -7.67 -56.34 3.13
CA PRO A 131 -8.02 -54.94 3.13
C PRO A 131 -6.82 -54.19 3.67
N VAL A 132 -5.89 -53.87 2.77
CA VAL A 132 -5.04 -52.69 2.84
C VAL A 132 -6.03 -51.55 2.86
N ALA A 133 -6.53 -51.27 4.06
CA ALA A 133 -7.37 -50.13 4.34
C ALA A 133 -6.59 -48.96 3.76
N ARG A 134 -7.11 -48.37 2.68
CA ARG A 134 -6.52 -47.18 2.08
C ARG A 134 -6.64 -46.12 3.15
N VAL A 135 -5.57 -45.96 3.94
CA VAL A 135 -5.50 -44.99 5.02
C VAL A 135 -5.86 -43.67 4.38
N ALA A 136 -7.05 -43.17 4.71
CA ALA A 136 -7.59 -41.99 4.07
C ALA A 136 -6.69 -40.83 4.48
N VAL A 137 -5.79 -40.42 3.57
CA VAL A 137 -4.78 -39.41 3.84
C VAL A 137 -5.52 -38.15 4.27
N ALA A 138 -5.39 -37.81 5.55
CA ALA A 138 -6.23 -36.82 6.19
C ALA A 138 -6.19 -35.50 5.41
N GLU A 139 -7.36 -34.91 5.21
CA GLU A 139 -7.47 -33.59 4.59
C GLU A 139 -7.42 -32.57 5.72
N ILE A 140 -6.36 -31.78 5.77
CA ILE A 140 -6.04 -30.86 6.88
C ILE A 140 -6.83 -29.56 6.74
N ALA A 141 -6.79 -28.99 5.53
CA ALA A 141 -7.25 -27.65 5.25
C ALA A 141 -7.78 -27.56 3.81
N ARG A 142 -8.60 -26.56 3.53
CA ARG A 142 -9.01 -26.17 2.17
C ARG A 142 -8.42 -24.83 1.76
N VAL A 143 -8.23 -24.64 0.46
CA VAL A 143 -7.92 -23.33 -0.14
C VAL A 143 -9.20 -22.52 -0.24
N ALA A 144 -9.45 -21.67 0.75
CA ALA A 144 -10.67 -20.86 0.86
C ALA A 144 -10.68 -19.64 -0.07
N SER A 145 -9.51 -19.08 -0.42
CA SER A 145 -9.42 -18.06 -1.47
C SER A 145 -8.04 -18.00 -2.12
N ILE A 146 -8.01 -17.55 -3.38
CA ILE A 146 -6.79 -17.21 -4.12
C ILE A 146 -7.02 -15.82 -4.73
N ARG A 147 -6.13 -14.87 -4.48
CA ARG A 147 -6.22 -13.51 -5.02
C ARG A 147 -4.90 -13.17 -5.72
N MET A 148 -4.93 -13.10 -7.05
CA MET A 148 -3.75 -12.71 -7.84
C MET A 148 -3.33 -11.27 -7.53
N VAL A 149 -2.02 -11.01 -7.58
CA VAL A 149 -1.44 -9.66 -7.56
C VAL A 149 -1.07 -9.30 -9.00
N GLU A 150 -1.66 -8.22 -9.52
CA GLU A 150 -1.42 -7.80 -10.91
C GLU A 150 0.07 -7.52 -11.18
N GLY A 151 0.54 -7.91 -12.36
CA GLY A 151 1.93 -7.73 -12.78
C GLY A 151 2.93 -8.79 -12.25
N GLN A 152 2.47 -9.83 -11.54
CA GLN A 152 3.31 -10.97 -11.16
C GLN A 152 3.11 -12.15 -12.12
N GLY A 153 4.20 -12.72 -12.65
CA GLY A 153 4.16 -13.70 -13.75
C GLY A 153 3.86 -15.15 -13.36
N SER A 154 4.09 -15.54 -12.10
CA SER A 154 3.81 -16.89 -11.59
C SER A 154 2.49 -16.91 -10.82
N ALA A 155 1.65 -17.91 -11.07
CA ALA A 155 0.45 -18.15 -10.26
C ALA A 155 0.80 -18.92 -8.97
N PRO A 156 -0.01 -18.78 -7.89
CA PRO A 156 0.13 -19.59 -6.69
C PRO A 156 0.04 -21.09 -6.99
N GLY A 157 1.00 -21.85 -6.47
CA GLY A 157 1.11 -23.31 -6.65
C GLY A 157 1.21 -24.06 -5.33
N PHE A 158 1.14 -25.38 -5.40
CA PHE A 158 1.48 -26.25 -4.28
C PHE A 158 2.26 -27.49 -4.74
N THR A 159 3.21 -27.93 -3.93
CA THR A 159 3.96 -29.16 -4.14
C THR A 159 3.33 -30.30 -3.34
N ARG A 160 3.13 -31.46 -3.97
CA ARG A 160 2.67 -32.70 -3.33
C ARG A 160 3.53 -33.87 -3.82
N GLY A 161 4.21 -34.56 -2.90
CA GLY A 161 5.08 -35.69 -3.24
C GLY A 161 6.26 -35.31 -4.17
N GLY A 162 6.74 -34.06 -4.11
CA GLY A 162 7.80 -33.53 -4.98
C GLY A 162 7.34 -32.96 -6.33
N HIS A 163 6.06 -33.14 -6.70
CA HIS A 163 5.50 -32.57 -7.93
C HIS A 163 4.72 -31.28 -7.64
N GLU A 164 4.87 -30.25 -8.49
CA GLU A 164 4.15 -28.98 -8.37
C GLU A 164 2.84 -28.99 -9.18
N PHE A 165 1.81 -28.35 -8.62
CA PHE A 165 0.45 -28.27 -9.14
C PHE A 165 -0.10 -26.86 -8.93
N PRO A 166 -1.01 -26.36 -9.79
CA PRO A 166 -1.68 -25.07 -9.56
C PRO A 166 -2.61 -25.14 -8.35
N LEU A 167 -2.68 -24.06 -7.57
CA LEU A 167 -3.73 -23.91 -6.56
C LEU A 167 -5.08 -23.61 -7.22
N VAL A 168 -6.15 -24.19 -6.69
CA VAL A 168 -7.54 -23.89 -7.04
C VAL A 168 -8.38 -23.74 -5.78
N ALA A 169 -9.49 -23.00 -5.84
CA ALA A 169 -10.41 -22.86 -4.72
C ALA A 169 -11.01 -24.22 -4.31
N ASP A 170 -11.31 -24.36 -3.01
CA ASP A 170 -11.79 -25.59 -2.35
C ASP A 170 -10.88 -26.84 -2.48
N LEU A 171 -9.66 -26.69 -3.02
CA LEU A 171 -8.64 -27.73 -3.00
C LEU A 171 -8.35 -28.16 -1.54
N LYS A 172 -8.49 -29.46 -1.27
CA LYS A 172 -8.05 -30.06 0.00
C LYS A 172 -6.53 -30.33 0.02
N LEU A 173 -5.89 -29.77 1.03
CA LEU A 173 -4.48 -29.96 1.39
C LEU A 173 -4.31 -31.13 2.36
N ARG A 174 -3.14 -31.76 2.34
CA ARG A 174 -2.81 -33.04 2.98
C ARG A 174 -1.42 -32.98 3.65
N PRO A 175 -1.13 -33.91 4.58
CA PRO A 175 0.20 -34.07 5.16
C PRO A 175 1.28 -34.16 4.07
N GLY A 176 2.34 -33.36 4.20
CA GLY A 176 3.43 -33.29 3.22
C GLY A 176 3.23 -32.29 2.08
N ASP A 177 2.07 -31.64 1.94
CA ASP A 177 1.88 -30.58 0.96
C ASP A 177 2.66 -29.31 1.34
N ALA A 178 3.19 -28.61 0.34
CA ALA A 178 3.81 -27.28 0.49
C ALA A 178 3.13 -26.25 -0.40
N VAL A 179 2.65 -25.15 0.17
CA VAL A 179 1.91 -24.08 -0.50
C VAL A 179 2.84 -22.92 -0.81
N ASN A 180 2.90 -22.50 -2.08
CA ASN A 180 3.77 -21.46 -2.61
C ASN A 180 2.92 -20.30 -3.16
N ALA A 181 2.75 -19.24 -2.37
CA ALA A 181 1.97 -18.06 -2.72
C ALA A 181 2.76 -17.08 -3.61
N GLN A 182 3.41 -17.56 -4.67
CA GLN A 182 3.99 -16.69 -5.69
C GLN A 182 2.89 -15.96 -6.46
N GLY A 183 3.09 -14.66 -6.71
CA GLY A 183 2.18 -13.80 -7.47
C GLY A 183 0.75 -13.65 -6.94
N GLY A 184 0.46 -14.07 -5.71
CA GLY A 184 -0.88 -13.98 -5.14
C GLY A 184 -0.93 -14.08 -3.62
N VAL A 185 -2.10 -13.84 -3.06
CA VAL A 185 -2.44 -14.06 -1.64
C VAL A 185 -3.36 -15.28 -1.56
N VAL A 186 -3.05 -16.22 -0.66
CA VAL A 186 -3.75 -17.51 -0.54
C VAL A 186 -4.37 -17.61 0.86
N GLY A 187 -5.70 -17.70 0.93
CA GLY A 187 -6.42 -17.98 2.16
C GLY A 187 -6.66 -19.48 2.34
N LEU A 188 -6.29 -20.02 3.49
CA LEU A 188 -6.47 -21.41 3.89
C LEU A 188 -7.37 -21.48 5.13
N GLU A 189 -8.24 -22.49 5.19
CA GLU A 189 -9.09 -22.80 6.35
C GLU A 189 -8.88 -24.25 6.76
N TYR A 190 -8.68 -24.52 8.05
CA TYR A 190 -8.58 -25.89 8.56
C TYR A 190 -9.94 -26.60 8.52
N LEU A 191 -9.92 -27.91 8.27
CA LEU A 191 -11.12 -28.73 8.29
C LEU A 191 -11.38 -29.21 9.73
N GLY A 192 -12.62 -29.02 10.20
CA GLY A 192 -13.04 -29.43 11.54
C GLY A 192 -12.80 -28.40 12.67
N GLU A 193 -12.20 -27.25 12.38
CA GLU A 193 -12.01 -26.17 13.37
C GLU A 193 -12.04 -24.77 12.75
N GLY A 194 -12.17 -23.73 13.59
CA GLY A 194 -12.20 -22.33 13.16
C GLY A 194 -10.83 -21.66 12.94
N THR A 195 -9.82 -22.40 12.49
CA THR A 195 -8.48 -21.83 12.20
C THR A 195 -8.35 -21.42 10.73
N SER A 196 -7.90 -20.20 10.48
CA SER A 196 -7.60 -19.69 9.14
C SER A 196 -6.21 -19.05 9.05
N LEU A 197 -5.57 -19.24 7.90
CA LEU A 197 -4.26 -18.68 7.57
C LEU A 197 -4.37 -17.89 6.26
N GLU A 198 -3.87 -16.66 6.21
CA GLU A 198 -3.65 -15.92 4.97
C GLU A 198 -2.15 -15.84 4.67
N LEU A 199 -1.74 -16.49 3.59
CA LEU A 199 -0.37 -16.45 3.06
C LEU A 199 -0.25 -15.23 2.14
N LYS A 200 0.66 -14.30 2.46
CA LYS A 200 0.96 -13.15 1.60
C LYS A 200 1.77 -13.57 0.38
N PHE A 201 1.94 -12.66 -0.58
CA PHE A 201 2.77 -12.92 -1.76
C PHE A 201 4.21 -13.32 -1.38
N GLY A 202 4.79 -14.28 -2.11
CA GLY A 202 6.14 -14.80 -1.83
C GLY A 202 6.23 -15.75 -0.62
N THR A 203 5.09 -16.16 -0.05
CA THR A 203 5.07 -17.05 1.13
C THR A 203 5.17 -18.52 0.74
N SER A 204 6.10 -19.23 1.38
CA SER A 204 6.31 -20.68 1.22
C SER A 204 6.05 -21.38 2.56
N LEU A 205 4.99 -22.18 2.63
CA LEU A 205 4.50 -22.82 3.86
C LEU A 205 4.21 -24.31 3.64
N ALA A 206 4.85 -25.20 4.40
CA ALA A 206 4.68 -26.66 4.27
C ALA A 206 4.04 -27.30 5.51
N PHE A 207 3.11 -28.23 5.28
CA PHE A 207 2.47 -29.07 6.31
C PHE A 207 3.34 -30.30 6.57
N LYS A 208 3.99 -30.37 7.74
CA LYS A 208 5.05 -31.36 8.02
C LYS A 208 4.57 -32.64 8.72
N ASP A 209 3.38 -32.67 9.30
CA ASP A 209 2.87 -33.81 10.06
C ASP A 209 1.45 -34.24 9.64
N ALA A 210 0.99 -35.36 10.20
CA ALA A 210 -0.29 -35.98 9.88
C ALA A 210 -1.52 -35.16 10.34
N THR A 211 -1.37 -34.29 11.34
CA THR A 211 -2.45 -33.41 11.85
C THR A 211 -2.46 -32.03 11.17
N GLY A 212 -1.38 -31.68 10.48
CA GLY A 212 -1.16 -30.34 9.93
C GLY A 212 -0.90 -29.26 10.96
N LYS A 213 -0.71 -29.62 12.23
CA LYS A 213 -0.40 -28.68 13.32
C LYS A 213 1.08 -28.34 13.40
N HIS A 214 1.95 -29.07 12.68
CA HIS A 214 3.35 -28.70 12.49
C HIS A 214 3.53 -28.13 11.08
N LEU A 215 3.67 -26.80 11.02
CA LEU A 215 3.91 -26.03 9.82
C LEU A 215 5.39 -25.63 9.72
N HIS A 216 5.90 -25.48 8.51
CA HIS A 216 7.22 -24.91 8.24
C HIS A 216 7.10 -23.74 7.25
N LEU A 217 7.30 -22.52 7.75
CA LEU A 217 7.31 -21.28 7.00
C LEU A 217 8.75 -20.97 6.57
N ALA A 218 9.07 -21.19 5.29
CA ALA A 218 10.42 -20.99 4.76
C ALA A 218 10.70 -19.53 4.37
N SER A 219 9.68 -18.80 3.90
CA SER A 219 9.77 -17.41 3.46
C SER A 219 8.40 -16.73 3.50
N GLY A 220 8.37 -15.39 3.56
CA GLY A 220 7.15 -14.58 3.38
C GLY A 220 6.44 -14.23 4.68
N GLU A 221 5.11 -14.09 4.65
CA GLU A 221 4.28 -13.67 5.79
C GLU A 221 2.98 -14.47 5.84
N VAL A 222 2.69 -15.06 7.02
CA VAL A 222 1.44 -15.71 7.36
C VAL A 222 0.71 -14.85 8.37
N ARG A 223 -0.55 -14.49 8.08
CA ARG A 223 -1.48 -13.95 9.09
C ARG A 223 -2.41 -15.06 9.53
N ALA A 224 -2.43 -15.37 10.81
CA ALA A 224 -3.15 -16.50 11.37
C ALA A 224 -4.23 -16.03 12.34
N THR A 225 -5.42 -16.64 12.23
CA THR A 225 -6.46 -16.63 13.26
C THR A 225 -6.63 -18.08 13.69
N VAL A 226 -6.23 -18.42 14.92
CA VAL A 226 -6.12 -19.82 15.35
C VAL A 226 -7.15 -20.13 16.42
N ALA A 227 -8.01 -21.12 16.16
CA ALA A 227 -8.97 -21.62 17.13
C ALA A 227 -8.27 -22.20 18.36
N ARG A 228 -8.95 -22.26 19.50
CA ARG A 228 -8.34 -22.77 20.75
C ARG A 228 -7.95 -24.25 20.61
N GLN A 229 -6.65 -24.53 20.72
CA GLN A 229 -6.04 -25.83 20.52
C GLN A 229 -6.04 -26.66 21.82
N PRO A 230 -6.22 -28.00 21.76
CA PRO A 230 -6.03 -28.88 22.91
C PRO A 230 -4.59 -28.88 23.43
N ALA A 231 -4.42 -29.16 24.72
CA ALA A 231 -3.10 -29.44 25.29
C ALA A 231 -2.45 -30.64 24.56
N GLY A 232 -1.20 -30.48 24.13
CA GLY A 232 -0.50 -31.47 23.31
C GLY A 232 -0.79 -31.43 21.80
N GLN A 233 -1.77 -30.63 21.34
CA GLN A 233 -2.11 -30.45 19.91
C GLN A 233 -1.98 -28.99 19.45
N MET A 234 -1.10 -28.23 20.11
CA MET A 234 -0.83 -26.82 19.80
C MET A 234 -0.28 -26.65 18.38
N LEU A 235 -0.77 -25.65 17.65
CA LEU A 235 -0.23 -25.29 16.34
C LEU A 235 1.20 -24.76 16.53
N ARG A 236 2.15 -25.33 15.78
CA ARG A 236 3.56 -24.95 15.76
C ARG A 236 3.94 -24.52 14.35
N ILE A 237 4.41 -23.28 14.20
CA ILE A 237 4.98 -22.80 12.94
C ILE A 237 6.49 -22.64 13.13
N VAL A 238 7.24 -23.56 12.53
CA VAL A 238 8.70 -23.54 12.48
C VAL A 238 9.14 -22.59 11.35
N THR A 239 10.17 -21.81 11.61
CA THR A 239 10.89 -20.94 10.67
C THR A 239 12.39 -21.29 10.72
N PRO A 240 13.23 -20.76 9.80
CA PRO A 240 14.67 -21.03 9.84
C PRO A 240 15.38 -20.50 11.11
N GLN A 241 14.75 -19.60 11.88
CA GLN A 241 15.35 -19.01 13.09
C GLN A 241 14.67 -19.46 14.39
N ALA A 242 13.38 -19.79 14.38
CA ALA A 242 12.60 -20.06 15.59
C ALA A 242 11.34 -20.89 15.31
N GLN A 243 10.63 -21.28 16.37
CA GLN A 243 9.32 -21.93 16.32
C GLN A 243 8.30 -21.14 17.12
N ALA A 244 7.19 -20.76 16.49
CA ALA A 244 6.04 -20.14 17.13
C ALA A 244 5.05 -21.24 17.58
N ILE A 245 4.79 -21.33 18.89
CA ILE A 245 3.89 -22.31 19.51
C ILE A 245 2.61 -21.59 19.96
N VAL A 246 1.47 -22.07 19.48
CA VAL A 246 0.18 -21.37 19.51
C VAL A 246 -0.91 -22.21 20.16
N VAL A 247 -1.59 -21.62 21.16
CA VAL A 247 -2.74 -22.22 21.86
C VAL A 247 -4.09 -21.69 21.35
N GLY A 248 -4.12 -20.52 20.70
CA GLY A 248 -5.33 -19.91 20.14
C GLY A 248 -5.24 -18.38 20.21
N THR A 249 -5.02 -17.74 19.05
CA THR A 249 -4.53 -16.35 18.95
C THR A 249 -4.79 -15.75 17.57
N ARG A 250 -4.61 -14.42 17.46
CA ARG A 250 -4.43 -13.72 16.18
C ARG A 250 -3.01 -13.14 16.11
N PHE A 251 -2.28 -13.43 15.05
CA PHE A 251 -0.90 -12.96 14.87
C PHE A 251 -0.48 -12.89 13.39
N GLY A 252 0.55 -12.10 13.13
CA GLY A 252 1.38 -12.19 11.93
C GLY A 252 2.72 -12.84 12.26
N LEU A 253 3.18 -13.76 11.41
CA LEU A 253 4.52 -14.34 11.47
C LEU A 253 5.16 -14.23 10.10
N SER A 254 6.36 -13.64 10.01
CA SER A 254 7.06 -13.46 8.74
C SER A 254 8.54 -13.83 8.82
N VAL A 255 9.05 -14.42 7.73
CA VAL A 255 10.47 -14.76 7.53
C VAL A 255 11.00 -13.94 6.36
N ARG A 256 12.03 -13.13 6.61
CA ARG A 256 12.67 -12.24 5.63
C ARG A 256 14.19 -12.38 5.75
N GLY A 257 14.77 -13.25 4.91
CA GLY A 257 16.17 -13.65 5.03
C GLY A 257 16.46 -14.21 6.41
N ASP A 258 17.48 -13.65 7.07
CA ASP A 258 17.97 -14.08 8.37
C ASP A 258 17.09 -13.65 9.57
N LEU A 259 15.90 -13.10 9.33
CA LEU A 259 14.99 -12.62 10.37
C LEU A 259 13.61 -13.29 10.33
N THR A 260 13.23 -13.90 11.46
CA THR A 260 11.85 -14.18 11.84
C THR A 260 11.29 -13.04 12.69
N ARG A 261 10.08 -12.60 12.38
CA ARG A 261 9.30 -11.61 13.14
C ARG A 261 7.94 -12.19 13.48
N LEU A 262 7.57 -12.13 14.76
CA LEU A 262 6.25 -12.50 15.29
C LEU A 262 5.57 -11.25 15.86
N GLU A 263 4.36 -10.96 15.42
CA GLU A 263 3.55 -9.81 15.83
C GLU A 263 2.17 -10.32 16.29
N VAL A 264 1.90 -10.25 17.60
CA VAL A 264 0.66 -10.81 18.17
C VAL A 264 -0.35 -9.69 18.37
N THR A 265 -1.55 -9.87 17.82
CA THR A 265 -2.65 -8.89 17.91
C THR A 265 -3.73 -9.32 18.90
N GLU A 266 -3.86 -10.62 19.17
CA GLU A 266 -4.86 -11.17 20.10
C GLU A 266 -4.31 -12.45 20.78
N GLY A 267 -4.40 -12.53 22.11
CA GLY A 267 -3.90 -13.66 22.90
C GLY A 267 -2.38 -13.64 23.17
N CYS A 268 -1.74 -14.81 23.18
CA CYS A 268 -0.31 -14.98 23.43
C CYS A 268 0.30 -16.15 22.63
N VAL A 269 1.45 -15.94 21.98
CA VAL A 269 2.20 -16.94 21.21
C VAL A 269 3.61 -17.08 21.78
N ARG A 270 4.07 -18.30 22.04
CA ARG A 270 5.44 -18.55 22.50
C ARG A 270 6.38 -18.67 21.30
N LEU A 271 7.32 -17.75 21.15
CA LEU A 271 8.42 -17.88 20.20
C LEU A 271 9.59 -18.57 20.91
N ALA A 272 10.09 -19.67 20.38
CA ALA A 272 11.21 -20.42 20.96
C ALA A 272 12.30 -20.74 19.94
N ARG A 273 13.54 -20.84 20.40
CA ARG A 273 14.70 -21.29 19.65
C ARG A 273 14.89 -22.81 19.78
N GLU A 274 15.81 -23.37 19.00
CA GLU A 274 16.24 -24.77 19.17
C GLU A 274 17.18 -24.95 20.38
N ASN A 275 17.90 -23.89 20.80
CA ASN A 275 18.75 -23.90 22.00
C ASN A 275 17.96 -23.89 23.33
N GLY A 276 16.63 -23.87 23.30
CA GLY A 276 15.73 -23.84 24.46
C GLY A 276 15.31 -22.45 24.94
N GLU A 277 15.92 -21.37 24.44
CA GLU A 277 15.51 -20.00 24.74
C GLU A 277 14.09 -19.73 24.22
N SER A 278 13.23 -19.07 25.00
CA SER A 278 11.85 -18.78 24.58
C SER A 278 11.26 -17.52 25.21
N LEU A 279 10.26 -16.96 24.51
CA LEU A 279 9.64 -15.68 24.81
C LEU A 279 8.13 -15.73 24.57
N ASP A 280 7.33 -15.38 25.57
CA ASP A 280 5.87 -15.33 25.47
C ASP A 280 5.40 -13.95 24.95
N VAL A 281 4.97 -13.93 23.69
CA VAL A 281 4.58 -12.71 22.97
C VAL A 281 3.08 -12.49 23.10
N THR A 282 2.69 -11.55 23.94
CA THR A 282 1.30 -11.15 24.17
C THR A 282 0.79 -10.14 23.14
N ALA A 283 -0.54 -10.00 23.05
CA ALA A 283 -1.21 -9.02 22.20
C ALA A 283 -0.63 -7.60 22.33
N GLY A 284 -0.45 -6.93 21.19
CA GLY A 284 0.19 -5.62 21.08
C GLY A 284 1.72 -5.66 21.13
N ARG A 285 2.34 -6.84 21.30
CA ARG A 285 3.81 -7.01 21.32
C ARG A 285 4.32 -7.71 20.06
N ILE A 286 5.59 -7.41 19.77
CA ILE A 286 6.34 -7.95 18.64
C ILE A 286 7.63 -8.54 19.16
N ALA A 287 8.03 -9.69 18.63
CA ALA A 287 9.32 -10.32 18.89
C ALA A 287 10.07 -10.63 17.58
N LEU A 288 11.39 -10.68 17.70
CA LEU A 288 12.35 -10.96 16.64
C LEU A 288 13.20 -12.17 17.01
N ALA A 289 13.53 -12.97 15.99
CA ALA A 289 14.49 -14.07 16.07
C ALA A 289 15.37 -14.06 14.81
N THR A 290 16.65 -13.73 14.98
CA THR A 290 17.67 -13.59 13.92
C THR A 290 18.52 -14.86 13.72
N ALA A 291 19.24 -15.00 12.59
CA ALA A 291 20.12 -16.15 12.37
C ALA A 291 21.35 -16.19 13.32
N ASP A 292 21.80 -15.04 13.84
CA ASP A 292 22.91 -14.93 14.82
C ASP A 292 22.53 -15.30 16.27
N GLY A 293 21.27 -15.69 16.52
CA GLY A 293 20.81 -16.26 17.78
C GLY A 293 19.97 -15.36 18.68
N GLN A 294 19.93 -14.05 18.46
CA GLN A 294 19.19 -13.10 19.33
C GLN A 294 17.67 -13.37 19.34
N LEU A 295 17.07 -13.70 20.49
CA LEU A 295 15.60 -13.78 20.65
C LEU A 295 15.13 -12.67 21.60
N ALA A 296 14.28 -11.76 21.13
CA ALA A 296 13.84 -10.64 21.96
C ALA A 296 12.53 -9.99 21.53
N PHE A 297 11.95 -9.20 22.44
CA PHE A 297 10.94 -8.22 22.08
C PHE A 297 11.56 -7.09 21.24
N MET A 298 10.84 -6.62 20.25
CA MET A 298 11.14 -5.37 19.55
C MET A 298 10.74 -4.20 20.47
N THR A 299 11.61 -3.85 21.42
CA THR A 299 11.46 -2.67 22.28
C THR A 299 11.80 -1.37 21.55
N ASP A 300 11.23 -0.26 22.02
CA ASP A 300 11.68 1.07 21.61
C ASP A 300 13.16 1.26 21.97
N ALA A 301 13.97 1.46 20.92
CA ALA A 301 15.42 1.55 20.91
C ALA A 301 16.22 0.27 21.27
N ARG A 302 17.28 0.05 20.45
CA ARG A 302 18.40 -0.89 20.61
C ARG A 302 18.07 -2.39 20.57
N PHE A 303 18.28 -2.95 19.39
CA PHE A 303 19.17 -4.11 19.27
C PHE A 303 20.44 -3.73 18.52
N ASP A 304 21.60 -4.04 19.13
CA ASP A 304 22.93 -4.02 18.54
C ASP A 304 23.90 -4.86 19.39
N ALA A 305 24.86 -5.50 18.72
CA ALA A 305 26.11 -6.03 19.24
C ALA A 305 26.07 -6.99 20.46
N ALA A 306 26.06 -8.29 20.17
CA ALA A 306 26.69 -9.30 21.02
C ALA A 306 28.05 -9.71 20.42
N VAL A 307 29.11 -8.97 20.75
CA VAL A 307 30.51 -9.41 20.63
C VAL A 307 31.12 -9.35 22.02
N SER A 308 31.85 -10.40 22.41
CA SER A 308 32.27 -10.60 23.81
C SER A 308 33.12 -9.46 24.37
N PRO A 309 32.99 -9.16 25.68
CA PRO A 309 33.83 -8.18 26.35
C PRO A 309 35.21 -8.77 26.71
N GLU A 310 36.27 -7.98 26.58
CA GLU A 310 37.50 -8.22 27.33
C GLU A 310 38.15 -6.91 27.82
N THR A 311 38.73 -6.98 29.02
CA THR A 311 39.55 -5.96 29.71
C THR A 311 38.89 -4.62 30.07
N ALA A 312 38.77 -4.37 31.38
CA ALA A 312 38.22 -3.14 31.94
C ALA A 312 39.28 -2.07 32.25
N LYS A 313 38.87 -0.79 32.12
CA LYS A 313 39.23 0.37 32.96
C LYS A 313 38.43 1.58 32.46
N ALA A 314 38.00 2.58 33.24
CA ALA A 314 37.70 2.74 34.66
C ALA A 314 37.33 4.24 34.82
N THR A 315 36.14 4.53 35.36
CA THR A 315 35.79 5.79 36.06
C THR A 315 35.77 7.12 35.28
N GLU A 316 34.56 7.59 34.94
CA GLU A 316 34.04 8.89 35.40
C GLU A 316 32.49 8.90 35.40
N PRO A 317 31.82 9.56 36.36
CA PRO A 317 30.36 9.50 36.48
C PRO A 317 29.65 10.54 35.59
N ALA A 318 29.17 10.10 34.42
CA ALA A 318 28.37 10.95 33.54
C ALA A 318 27.06 11.40 34.20
N GLN A 319 26.74 12.69 34.08
CA GLN A 319 25.62 13.35 34.77
C GLN A 319 24.24 12.74 34.43
N THR A 320 23.36 12.72 35.43
CA THR A 320 21.97 12.24 35.34
C THR A 320 21.19 12.99 34.25
N ARG A 321 21.06 12.39 33.07
CA ARG A 321 20.19 12.92 32.02
C ARG A 321 18.73 12.67 32.41
N THR A 322 18.05 13.75 32.81
CA THR A 322 16.62 13.80 33.13
C THR A 322 15.79 13.06 32.08
N PRO A 323 14.78 12.24 32.47
CA PRO A 323 13.95 11.53 31.51
C PRO A 323 13.28 12.49 30.52
N THR A 324 13.39 12.19 29.23
CA THR A 324 12.72 12.94 28.17
C THR A 324 11.21 12.97 28.44
N SER A 325 10.62 14.16 28.44
CA SER A 325 9.17 14.29 28.59
C SER A 325 8.44 13.59 27.45
N VAL A 326 7.55 12.65 27.82
CA VAL A 326 6.58 12.04 26.89
C VAL A 326 5.75 13.17 26.30
N ARG A 327 5.70 13.29 24.97
CA ARG A 327 5.05 14.44 24.32
C ARG A 327 3.55 14.19 24.19
N PRO A 328 2.71 15.24 24.25
CA PRO A 328 1.27 15.08 24.07
C PRO A 328 0.96 14.52 22.68
N ARG A 329 0.16 13.44 22.65
CA ARG A 329 -0.43 12.88 21.42
C ARG A 329 -1.38 13.87 20.77
N LEU A 330 -1.64 13.68 19.48
CA LEU A 330 -2.57 14.50 18.72
C LEU A 330 -3.98 14.51 19.33
N SER A 331 -4.45 15.73 19.58
CA SER A 331 -5.76 16.12 20.12
C SER A 331 -6.18 17.46 19.47
N PRO A 332 -7.46 17.89 19.60
CA PRO A 332 -7.90 19.21 19.14
C PRO A 332 -7.07 20.37 19.74
N ALA A 333 -6.56 20.18 20.97
CA ALA A 333 -5.75 21.17 21.67
C ALA A 333 -4.26 21.20 21.28
N GLY A 334 -3.81 20.30 20.38
CA GLY A 334 -2.41 20.22 19.93
C GLY A 334 -1.82 18.81 20.00
N GLY A 335 -0.50 18.72 20.14
CA GLY A 335 0.24 17.46 20.14
C GLY A 335 0.57 16.90 18.75
N ARG A 336 1.48 15.93 18.69
CA ARG A 336 2.00 15.36 17.43
C ARG A 336 1.14 14.21 16.93
N ALA A 337 0.97 14.11 15.61
CA ALA A 337 0.32 12.97 14.97
C ALA A 337 1.15 11.69 15.20
N PHE A 338 0.47 10.57 15.48
CA PHE A 338 1.09 9.25 15.69
C PHE A 338 1.96 9.15 16.95
N THR A 339 2.41 7.93 17.29
CA THR A 339 3.23 7.69 18.49
C THR A 339 4.60 8.38 18.42
N ASP A 340 5.25 8.62 19.56
CA ASP A 340 6.62 9.14 19.61
C ASP A 340 7.64 8.21 18.89
N ALA A 341 7.33 6.92 18.79
CA ALA A 341 8.08 5.90 18.05
C ALA A 341 7.79 5.86 16.53
N SER A 342 6.85 6.69 16.03
CA SER A 342 6.58 6.81 14.60
C SER A 342 7.83 7.28 13.83
N PRO A 343 8.08 6.78 12.60
CA PRO A 343 9.14 7.32 11.72
C PRO A 343 9.01 8.83 11.51
N TRP A 344 7.78 9.35 11.53
CA TRP A 344 7.48 10.78 11.47
C TRP A 344 7.99 11.56 12.70
N ASN A 345 7.92 10.95 13.89
CA ASN A 345 8.25 11.61 15.17
C ASN A 345 9.67 11.36 15.68
N ALA A 346 10.34 10.32 15.17
CA ALA A 346 11.71 9.97 15.47
C ALA A 346 12.69 11.05 14.98
N ALA A 347 13.55 11.54 15.88
CA ALA A 347 14.63 12.47 15.51
C ALA A 347 15.81 11.72 14.87
N LEU A 348 16.51 12.37 13.95
CA LEU A 348 17.69 11.82 13.28
C LEU A 348 18.97 12.02 14.12
N PRO A 349 19.96 11.11 14.04
CA PRO A 349 21.28 11.35 14.62
C PRO A 349 21.99 12.50 13.89
N ARG A 350 23.02 13.08 14.53
CA ARG A 350 23.83 14.13 13.89
C ARG A 350 24.74 13.61 12.78
N GLN A 351 25.09 12.32 12.84
CA GLN A 351 25.89 11.58 11.84
C GLN A 351 25.17 10.27 11.48
N PRO A 352 24.13 10.31 10.63
CA PRO A 352 23.52 9.12 10.05
C PRO A 352 24.41 8.53 8.94
N VAL A 353 24.24 7.24 8.63
CA VAL A 353 24.91 6.65 7.46
C VAL A 353 24.19 7.08 6.17
N LEU A 354 24.97 7.72 5.30
CA LEU A 354 24.49 8.28 4.04
C LEU A 354 24.36 7.21 2.95
N ASP A 355 23.50 7.49 1.99
CA ASP A 355 23.36 6.69 0.78
C ASP A 355 24.65 6.76 -0.07
N PRO A 356 25.13 5.66 -0.67
CA PRO A 356 26.29 5.69 -1.59
C PRO A 356 26.10 6.63 -2.80
N ALA A 357 24.86 6.95 -3.17
CA ALA A 357 24.51 7.93 -4.20
C ALA A 357 24.16 9.33 -3.64
N ASN A 358 24.54 9.65 -2.40
CA ASN A 358 24.22 10.93 -1.73
C ASN A 358 24.47 12.15 -2.64
N ASP A 359 25.68 12.31 -3.16
CA ASP A 359 26.08 13.55 -3.85
C ASP A 359 25.33 13.73 -5.18
N ALA A 360 25.11 12.63 -5.91
CA ALA A 360 24.26 12.61 -7.10
C ALA A 360 22.80 12.94 -6.77
N SER A 361 22.31 12.47 -5.62
CA SER A 361 20.95 12.68 -5.14
C SER A 361 20.71 14.14 -4.69
N VAL A 362 21.62 14.70 -3.91
CA VAL A 362 21.63 16.12 -3.50
C VAL A 362 21.74 17.04 -4.73
N GLY A 363 22.60 16.67 -5.69
CA GLY A 363 22.76 17.34 -6.97
C GLY A 363 21.52 17.35 -7.88
N LEU A 364 20.47 16.58 -7.54
CA LEU A 364 19.13 16.65 -8.15
C LEU A 364 18.11 17.37 -7.25
N LEU A 365 18.08 16.99 -5.96
CA LEU A 365 17.09 17.46 -4.99
C LEU A 365 17.17 18.98 -4.71
N GLY A 366 18.36 19.58 -4.70
CA GLY A 366 18.52 20.99 -4.32
C GLY A 366 18.17 22.05 -5.37
N ARG A 367 17.70 21.67 -6.57
CA ARG A 367 17.58 22.61 -7.72
C ARG A 367 16.30 23.45 -7.73
N ARG A 368 15.14 22.83 -7.51
CA ARG A 368 13.83 23.50 -7.54
C ARG A 368 12.99 22.96 -6.39
N VAL A 369 13.10 23.64 -5.24
CA VAL A 369 12.47 23.27 -3.98
C VAL A 369 11.38 24.28 -3.61
N SER A 370 10.21 23.78 -3.19
CA SER A 370 9.03 24.62 -2.96
C SER A 370 8.02 23.95 -2.03
N ILE A 371 6.93 24.65 -1.69
CA ILE A 371 5.87 24.18 -0.79
C ILE A 371 4.49 24.54 -1.34
N ALA A 372 3.55 23.59 -1.30
CA ALA A 372 2.18 23.78 -1.75
C ALA A 372 1.29 24.34 -0.62
N LEU A 373 0.68 25.50 -0.84
CA LEU A 373 -0.04 26.30 0.17
C LEU A 373 -1.53 26.51 -0.14
N TYR A 374 -1.96 26.42 -1.40
CA TYR A 374 -3.40 26.41 -1.72
C TYR A 374 -3.83 25.38 -2.78
N ALA A 375 -3.16 25.30 -3.93
CA ALA A 375 -3.60 24.43 -5.02
C ALA A 375 -3.38 22.95 -4.68
N TYR A 376 -2.20 22.59 -4.14
CA TYR A 376 -1.85 21.20 -3.77
C TYR A 376 -1.57 21.02 -2.27
N SER A 377 -1.87 22.02 -1.44
CA SER A 377 -2.00 21.88 0.02
C SER A 377 -3.11 20.90 0.38
N VAL A 378 -3.12 20.36 1.61
CA VAL A 378 -4.21 19.47 2.08
C VAL A 378 -5.16 20.23 3.01
N PRO A 379 -6.44 20.42 2.66
CA PRO A 379 -7.46 20.82 3.63
C PRO A 379 -7.63 19.73 4.67
N VAL A 380 -7.49 20.09 5.94
CA VAL A 380 -7.69 19.17 7.07
C VAL A 380 -8.93 19.62 7.83
N TYR A 381 -9.93 18.76 7.86
CA TYR A 381 -11.13 18.92 8.66
C TYR A 381 -11.05 18.07 9.94
N GLU A 382 -11.88 18.37 10.91
CA GLU A 382 -12.04 17.58 12.12
C GLU A 382 -13.45 16.97 12.18
N ALA A 383 -13.56 15.76 12.73
CA ALA A 383 -14.81 15.05 12.92
C ALA A 383 -14.89 14.48 14.34
N ASP A 384 -16.11 14.48 14.87
CA ASP A 384 -16.48 13.93 16.18
C ASP A 384 -17.67 12.98 16.04
N GLU A 385 -18.19 12.46 17.15
CA GLU A 385 -19.32 11.53 17.14
C GLU A 385 -20.62 12.08 16.54
N ARG A 386 -20.78 13.41 16.50
CA ARG A 386 -21.94 14.13 15.95
C ARG A 386 -21.81 14.39 14.45
N THR A 387 -20.61 14.23 13.90
CA THR A 387 -20.31 14.47 12.50
C THR A 387 -20.93 13.37 11.63
N PRO A 388 -21.72 13.68 10.58
CA PRO A 388 -22.46 12.65 9.85
C PRO A 388 -21.55 11.63 9.15
N VAL A 389 -21.94 10.36 9.28
CA VAL A 389 -21.35 9.24 8.54
C VAL A 389 -21.78 9.33 7.07
N ARG A 390 -20.83 9.15 6.15
CA ARG A 390 -21.02 9.20 4.71
C ARG A 390 -20.70 7.85 4.09
N ARG A 391 -21.44 7.47 3.06
CA ARG A 391 -21.01 6.41 2.15
C ARG A 391 -19.88 6.94 1.26
N VAL A 392 -18.84 6.14 1.05
CA VAL A 392 -17.73 6.47 0.15
C VAL A 392 -17.64 5.46 -1.00
N VAL A 393 -17.55 5.96 -2.22
CA VAL A 393 -17.41 5.16 -3.45
C VAL A 393 -16.08 5.49 -4.14
N CYS A 394 -15.16 4.52 -4.21
CA CYS A 394 -13.93 4.63 -4.99
C CYS A 394 -14.18 4.27 -6.47
N SER A 395 -13.71 5.10 -7.40
CA SER A 395 -13.85 4.85 -8.84
C SER A 395 -12.65 4.16 -9.50
N LYS A 396 -11.43 4.29 -8.96
CA LYS A 396 -10.26 3.55 -9.47
C LYS A 396 -10.30 2.10 -8.96
N PRO A 397 -10.10 1.07 -9.80
CA PRO A 397 -10.16 -0.35 -9.41
C PRO A 397 -8.86 -0.84 -8.74
N TRP A 398 -8.22 -0.04 -7.89
CA TRP A 398 -6.91 -0.33 -7.29
C TRP A 398 -6.95 -1.34 -6.12
N GLY A 399 -8.02 -2.12 -6.00
CA GLY A 399 -8.25 -3.12 -4.96
C GLY A 399 -9.64 -3.01 -4.33
N ALA A 400 -9.80 -3.58 -3.13
CA ALA A 400 -10.98 -3.32 -2.30
C ALA A 400 -10.96 -1.87 -1.79
N SER A 401 -12.13 -1.22 -1.70
CA SER A 401 -12.23 0.14 -1.17
C SER A 401 -11.68 0.21 0.27
N PRO A 402 -10.74 1.13 0.57
CA PRO A 402 -10.18 1.28 1.92
C PRO A 402 -11.19 1.85 2.92
N PHE A 403 -12.36 2.30 2.46
CA PHE A 403 -13.48 2.76 3.28
C PHE A 403 -14.53 1.67 3.54
N SER A 404 -14.36 0.47 2.95
CA SER A 404 -15.30 -0.64 3.14
C SER A 404 -15.33 -1.12 4.59
N GLY A 405 -16.53 -1.23 5.17
CA GLY A 405 -16.73 -1.66 6.56
C GLY A 405 -16.46 -0.58 7.62
N TRP A 406 -16.42 0.70 7.24
CA TRP A 406 -16.14 1.81 8.16
C TRP A 406 -17.22 2.89 8.16
N ASP A 407 -17.53 3.41 9.35
CA ASP A 407 -18.34 4.61 9.55
C ASP A 407 -17.50 5.87 9.28
N VAL A 408 -17.34 6.21 7.99
CA VAL A 408 -16.54 7.35 7.55
C VAL A 408 -17.26 8.66 7.84
N ARG A 409 -16.80 9.43 8.83
CA ARG A 409 -17.36 10.74 9.17
C ARG A 409 -16.70 11.86 8.38
N VAL A 410 -17.51 12.69 7.72
CA VAL A 410 -17.05 13.91 7.03
C VAL A 410 -18.05 15.04 7.29
N PRO A 411 -17.60 16.24 7.72
CA PRO A 411 -18.47 17.40 7.90
C PRO A 411 -19.18 17.84 6.60
N ASP A 412 -20.38 18.40 6.72
CA ASP A 412 -21.07 19.02 5.59
C ASP A 412 -20.28 20.22 5.06
N GLY A 413 -20.28 20.39 3.73
CA GLY A 413 -19.58 21.50 3.09
C GLY A 413 -18.05 21.40 3.09
N ALA A 414 -17.46 20.28 3.53
CA ALA A 414 -16.02 20.05 3.42
C ALA A 414 -15.58 20.07 1.93
N THR A 415 -14.53 20.83 1.61
CA THR A 415 -14.05 21.05 0.23
C THR A 415 -12.61 20.56 0.04
N PRO A 416 -12.30 19.91 -1.08
CA PRO A 416 -10.94 19.50 -1.41
C PRO A 416 -10.08 20.69 -1.85
N ASN A 417 -8.78 20.45 -2.02
CA ASN A 417 -7.92 21.41 -2.71
C ASN A 417 -8.35 21.64 -4.17
N THR A 418 -7.97 22.78 -4.72
CA THR A 418 -8.28 23.14 -6.11
C THR A 418 -7.39 22.43 -7.13
N GLY A 419 -6.39 21.66 -6.68
CA GLY A 419 -5.48 20.87 -7.50
C GLY A 419 -6.15 19.68 -8.18
N THR A 420 -5.56 19.19 -9.26
CA THR A 420 -5.97 17.94 -9.95
C THR A 420 -5.95 16.69 -9.07
N ASN A 421 -5.32 16.76 -7.89
CA ASN A 421 -5.36 15.70 -6.88
C ASN A 421 -6.65 15.67 -6.06
N GLY A 422 -7.43 16.77 -6.02
CA GLY A 422 -8.67 16.91 -5.23
C GLY A 422 -8.54 16.34 -3.82
N SER A 423 -7.45 16.66 -3.13
CA SER A 423 -7.10 16.08 -1.84
C SER A 423 -7.97 16.66 -0.73
N LEU A 424 -8.42 15.81 0.17
CA LEU A 424 -9.12 16.18 1.41
C LEU A 424 -8.69 15.23 2.53
N MET A 425 -8.52 15.76 3.74
CA MET A 425 -8.25 14.97 4.94
C MET A 425 -9.26 15.31 6.04
N VAL A 426 -9.69 14.29 6.79
CA VAL A 426 -10.46 14.46 8.03
C VAL A 426 -9.72 13.76 9.16
N ILE A 427 -9.64 14.39 10.33
CA ILE A 427 -9.17 13.80 11.58
C ILE A 427 -10.42 13.42 12.38
N ASP A 428 -10.73 12.13 12.43
CA ASP A 428 -11.87 11.59 13.18
C ASP A 428 -11.42 11.28 14.61
N TRP A 429 -11.81 12.15 15.53
CA TRP A 429 -11.47 12.06 16.95
C TRP A 429 -12.18 10.92 17.65
N HIS A 430 -13.36 10.52 17.18
CA HIS A 430 -14.16 9.43 17.74
C HIS A 430 -13.63 8.07 17.26
N ALA A 431 -13.42 7.89 15.95
CA ALA A 431 -12.86 6.66 15.36
C ALA A 431 -11.31 6.58 15.44
N ARG A 432 -10.66 7.57 16.06
CA ARG A 432 -9.22 7.69 16.32
C ARG A 432 -8.33 7.47 15.09
N ARG A 433 -8.70 8.11 13.97
CA ARG A 433 -8.07 7.88 12.65
C ARG A 433 -8.11 9.08 11.73
N THR A 434 -7.32 9.03 10.66
CA THR A 434 -7.52 9.86 9.48
C THR A 434 -8.53 9.23 8.51
N TRP A 435 -9.24 10.08 7.77
CA TRP A 435 -9.86 9.74 6.48
C TRP A 435 -9.17 10.60 5.41
N GLU A 436 -8.50 9.98 4.45
CA GLU A 436 -7.68 10.67 3.43
C GLU A 436 -8.18 10.34 2.03
N PHE A 437 -8.52 11.36 1.23
CA PHE A 437 -9.19 11.19 -0.06
C PHE A 437 -8.35 11.73 -1.22
N TYR A 438 -8.44 11.05 -2.37
CA TYR A 438 -7.87 11.44 -3.67
C TYR A 438 -8.98 11.65 -4.70
N ARG A 439 -9.02 12.83 -5.33
CA ARG A 439 -10.11 13.35 -6.16
C ARG A 439 -11.49 13.24 -5.50
N PHE A 440 -11.62 13.84 -4.33
CA PHE A 440 -12.88 13.91 -3.58
C PHE A 440 -13.96 14.71 -4.33
N GLU A 441 -15.20 14.22 -4.34
CA GLU A 441 -16.38 14.85 -4.92
C GLU A 441 -17.65 14.50 -4.12
N TRP A 442 -18.53 15.49 -3.91
CA TRP A 442 -19.87 15.26 -3.33
C TRP A 442 -20.87 14.77 -4.39
N ARG A 443 -21.62 13.71 -4.08
CA ARG A 443 -22.74 13.20 -4.90
C ARG A 443 -24.00 13.11 -4.05
N GLY A 444 -24.58 14.27 -3.78
CA GLY A 444 -25.63 14.42 -2.76
C GLY A 444 -25.02 14.26 -1.37
N PRO A 445 -25.58 13.41 -0.48
CA PRO A 445 -24.98 13.12 0.83
C PRO A 445 -23.78 12.15 0.75
N ASP A 446 -23.62 11.43 -0.36
CA ASP A 446 -22.56 10.43 -0.56
C ASP A 446 -21.28 11.07 -1.10
N ILE A 447 -20.13 10.46 -0.81
CA ILE A 447 -18.81 10.85 -1.33
C ILE A 447 -18.41 9.92 -2.46
N HIS A 448 -18.00 10.51 -3.58
CA HIS A 448 -17.22 9.82 -4.61
C HIS A 448 -15.75 10.26 -4.50
N CYS A 449 -14.82 9.33 -4.71
CA CYS A 449 -13.41 9.63 -4.82
C CYS A 449 -12.73 8.73 -5.86
N ALA A 450 -11.60 9.15 -6.42
CA ALA A 450 -10.78 8.25 -7.22
C ALA A 450 -10.21 7.13 -6.34
N TRP A 451 -9.63 7.49 -5.20
CA TRP A 451 -9.13 6.56 -4.17
C TRP A 451 -9.05 7.25 -2.80
N GLY A 452 -8.50 6.57 -1.80
CA GLY A 452 -8.21 7.15 -0.49
C GLY A 452 -7.50 6.20 0.47
N GLY A 453 -7.66 6.44 1.77
CA GLY A 453 -7.08 5.65 2.84
C GLY A 453 -7.53 6.10 4.23
N HIS A 454 -7.04 5.36 5.23
CA HIS A 454 -7.23 5.66 6.64
C HIS A 454 -6.06 5.10 7.46
N VAL A 455 -5.67 5.78 8.53
CA VAL A 455 -4.53 5.41 9.39
C VAL A 455 -4.88 5.70 10.86
N GLY A 456 -4.48 4.82 11.78
CA GLY A 456 -4.78 5.00 13.21
C GLY A 456 -3.92 6.10 13.85
N LEU A 457 -4.55 7.08 14.50
CA LEU A 457 -3.85 8.22 15.13
C LEU A 457 -2.97 7.81 16.33
N ASP A 458 -3.29 6.69 16.97
CA ASP A 458 -2.50 6.08 18.04
C ASP A 458 -1.52 5.00 17.56
N GLY A 459 -1.43 4.81 16.23
CA GLY A 459 -0.47 3.93 15.58
C GLY A 459 0.83 4.64 15.17
N SER A 460 1.59 4.00 14.29
CA SER A 460 2.87 4.50 13.76
C SER A 460 2.72 5.48 12.58
N GLY A 461 1.52 5.68 12.06
CA GLY A 461 1.27 6.53 10.88
C GLY A 461 1.53 5.86 9.53
N VAL A 462 1.90 4.56 9.54
CA VAL A 462 2.40 3.80 8.37
C VAL A 462 1.83 2.37 8.34
N ASP A 463 0.59 2.21 8.79
CA ASP A 463 -0.08 0.94 9.08
C ASP A 463 -0.91 0.37 7.91
N SER A 464 -1.12 1.15 6.83
CA SER A 464 -1.96 0.77 5.69
C SER A 464 -1.32 1.04 4.32
N ASP A 465 -1.32 0.03 3.45
CA ASP A 465 -0.79 0.14 2.08
C ASP A 465 -1.65 1.08 1.19
N TYR A 466 -2.90 1.33 1.61
CA TYR A 466 -3.86 2.16 0.88
C TYR A 466 -3.52 3.65 0.90
N THR A 467 -3.03 4.17 2.02
CA THR A 467 -3.07 5.61 2.34
C THR A 467 -1.92 6.41 1.71
N GLY A 468 -2.24 7.57 1.13
CA GLY A 468 -1.29 8.42 0.41
C GLY A 468 -0.66 7.72 -0.81
N ALA A 469 0.25 8.42 -1.50
CA ALA A 469 1.05 7.82 -2.57
C ALA A 469 2.11 6.81 -2.04
N ALA A 470 2.59 6.98 -0.79
CA ALA A 470 3.63 6.14 -0.20
C ALA A 470 3.14 4.91 0.59
N GLY A 471 1.87 4.82 1.00
CA GLY A 471 1.41 3.81 1.99
C GLY A 471 1.63 4.25 3.44
N GLY A 472 1.33 5.51 3.72
CA GLY A 472 1.45 6.15 5.03
C GLY A 472 0.68 7.47 5.03
N SER A 473 0.18 7.87 6.19
CA SER A 473 -0.66 9.07 6.31
C SER A 473 0.13 10.33 6.00
N TRP A 474 -0.42 11.20 5.16
CA TRP A 474 0.20 12.49 4.88
C TRP A 474 0.22 13.40 6.13
N LEU A 475 -0.69 13.17 7.09
CA LEU A 475 -0.73 13.87 8.38
C LEU A 475 0.58 13.76 9.18
N GLY A 476 1.40 12.74 8.91
CA GLY A 476 2.68 12.53 9.59
C GLY A 476 3.75 13.55 9.23
N GLY A 477 3.65 14.18 8.05
CA GLY A 477 4.63 15.19 7.61
C GLY A 477 4.05 16.45 6.95
N LEU A 478 2.73 16.59 6.95
CA LEU A 478 2.03 17.78 6.49
C LEU A 478 2.32 18.96 7.42
N ILE A 479 2.85 20.07 6.90
CA ILE A 479 3.18 21.25 7.70
C ILE A 479 1.89 21.96 8.13
N ARG A 480 1.53 21.89 9.43
CA ARG A 480 0.24 22.38 9.93
C ARG A 480 0.23 23.91 10.10
N VAL A 481 -0.96 24.50 9.97
CA VAL A 481 -1.26 25.92 10.25
C VAL A 481 -0.80 26.29 11.66
N ARG A 482 -1.19 25.50 12.66
CA ARG A 482 -0.80 25.68 14.08
C ARG A 482 0.72 25.65 14.33
N GLU A 483 1.48 24.95 13.50
CA GLU A 483 2.94 24.86 13.60
C GLU A 483 3.62 26.10 12.98
N MET A 484 2.98 26.70 11.96
CA MET A 484 3.33 28.03 11.49
C MET A 484 2.99 29.09 12.51
N GLU A 485 1.80 29.09 13.12
CA GLU A 485 1.44 30.02 14.22
C GLU A 485 2.52 30.02 15.31
N GLN A 486 2.85 28.82 15.82
CA GLN A 486 3.85 28.59 16.87
C GLN A 486 5.31 28.76 16.42
N GLY A 487 5.57 28.86 15.12
CA GLY A 487 6.91 28.97 14.54
C GLY A 487 7.80 27.74 14.74
N ARG A 488 7.22 26.55 14.95
CA ARG A 488 7.95 25.30 15.21
C ARG A 488 7.21 24.10 14.63
N ILE A 489 7.92 23.28 13.87
CA ILE A 489 7.47 21.96 13.40
C ILE A 489 8.28 20.90 14.15
N GLU A 490 7.61 19.88 14.70
CA GLU A 490 8.26 18.88 15.59
C GLU A 490 8.15 17.43 15.09
N HIS A 491 8.04 17.24 13.78
CA HIS A 491 8.04 15.96 13.09
C HIS A 491 8.84 16.07 11.77
N ALA A 492 9.07 14.93 11.10
CA ALA A 492 9.66 14.87 9.77
C ALA A 492 8.67 15.35 8.72
N LEU A 493 9.13 16.09 7.72
CA LEU A 493 8.27 16.62 6.66
C LEU A 493 8.02 15.55 5.57
N ILE A 494 7.05 15.78 4.70
CA ILE A 494 6.89 15.01 3.45
C ILE A 494 7.14 15.88 2.21
N PHE A 495 7.74 15.29 1.17
CA PHE A 495 7.91 15.93 -0.13
C PHE A 495 7.65 14.97 -1.30
N GLY A 496 7.07 15.47 -2.39
CA GLY A 496 7.09 14.79 -3.69
C GLY A 496 8.33 15.17 -4.49
N SER A 497 8.82 14.29 -5.38
CA SER A 497 9.99 14.57 -6.22
C SER A 497 9.79 14.12 -7.66
N MET A 498 10.24 14.92 -8.64
CA MET A 498 10.32 14.50 -10.04
C MET A 498 11.42 13.46 -10.30
N TYR A 499 12.23 13.14 -9.29
CA TYR A 499 13.29 12.13 -9.32
C TYR A 499 12.90 10.87 -8.52
N ALA A 500 11.61 10.72 -8.18
CA ALA A 500 11.09 9.54 -7.50
C ALA A 500 11.24 8.27 -8.36
N LYS A 501 11.88 7.24 -7.79
CA LYS A 501 12.09 5.93 -8.44
C LYS A 501 10.90 5.01 -8.21
N LYS A 502 10.76 3.98 -9.06
CA LYS A 502 9.83 2.85 -8.85
C LYS A 502 10.34 1.84 -7.79
N GLU A 503 10.89 2.36 -6.70
CA GLU A 503 11.52 1.63 -5.60
C GLU A 503 11.02 2.17 -4.26
N VAL A 504 11.14 1.37 -3.19
CA VAL A 504 10.58 1.67 -1.88
C VAL A 504 11.61 1.47 -0.77
N ARG A 505 11.63 2.37 0.20
CA ARG A 505 12.27 2.23 1.51
C ARG A 505 11.23 2.53 2.59
N PHE A 506 11.33 1.90 3.76
CA PHE A 506 10.48 2.26 4.91
C PHE A 506 10.71 3.74 5.28
N PRO A 507 9.68 4.55 5.60
CA PRO A 507 8.27 4.21 5.89
C PRO A 507 7.38 3.86 4.70
N GLY A 508 7.85 4.08 3.47
CA GLY A 508 7.11 3.71 2.27
C GLY A 508 6.76 2.22 2.22
N ARG A 509 5.59 1.93 1.65
CA ARG A 509 5.05 0.58 1.40
C ARG A 509 4.89 0.27 -0.08
N LYS A 510 4.61 1.28 -0.91
CA LYS A 510 4.41 1.15 -2.36
C LYS A 510 5.24 2.18 -3.15
N PRO A 511 5.67 1.85 -4.38
CA PRO A 511 6.41 2.78 -5.23
C PRO A 511 5.45 3.73 -5.96
N ASP A 512 5.82 5.00 -6.02
CA ASP A 512 5.18 6.03 -6.82
C ASP A 512 6.27 6.89 -7.46
N GLY A 513 6.59 6.58 -8.71
CA GLY A 513 7.76 7.11 -9.40
C GLY A 513 8.17 6.25 -10.59
N ASP A 514 8.80 6.89 -11.56
CA ASP A 514 9.24 6.33 -12.84
C ASP A 514 10.67 6.74 -13.23
N TYR A 515 11.35 7.56 -12.41
CA TYR A 515 12.71 8.00 -12.69
C TYR A 515 13.70 6.83 -12.56
N THR A 516 14.53 6.65 -13.59
CA THR A 516 15.52 5.56 -13.71
C THR A 516 16.98 6.04 -13.71
N GLY A 517 17.21 7.35 -13.65
CA GLY A 517 18.56 7.93 -13.71
C GLY A 517 19.37 7.81 -12.40
N PRO A 518 20.68 8.11 -12.46
CA PRO A 518 21.53 8.16 -11.27
C PRO A 518 21.06 9.27 -10.30
N GLY A 519 21.24 9.06 -8.99
CA GLY A 519 20.76 9.98 -7.95
C GLY A 519 19.24 9.97 -7.71
N GLY A 520 18.50 9.06 -8.37
CA GLY A 520 17.07 8.90 -8.16
C GLY A 520 16.72 8.48 -6.72
N ILE A 521 15.56 8.93 -6.24
CA ILE A 521 15.11 8.79 -4.85
C ILE A 521 14.00 7.73 -4.74
N PRO A 522 14.22 6.56 -4.11
CA PRO A 522 13.13 5.64 -3.75
C PRO A 522 12.07 6.31 -2.86
N VAL A 523 10.80 5.92 -3.01
CA VAL A 523 9.72 6.40 -2.13
C VAL A 523 9.95 5.91 -0.70
N GLY A 524 9.78 6.80 0.27
CA GLY A 524 10.14 6.61 1.67
C GLY A 524 11.62 6.82 1.99
N THR A 525 12.47 7.23 1.02
CA THR A 525 13.82 7.72 1.34
C THR A 525 13.73 8.97 2.21
N ARG A 526 14.56 9.02 3.26
CA ARG A 526 14.68 10.18 4.17
C ARG A 526 15.86 11.06 3.79
N VAL A 527 15.69 12.36 3.89
CA VAL A 527 16.74 13.38 3.74
C VAL A 527 16.78 14.28 4.97
N GLN A 528 17.91 14.93 5.22
CA GLN A 528 18.13 15.83 6.36
C GLN A 528 18.95 17.03 5.88
N LEU A 529 18.68 18.23 6.40
CA LEU A 529 19.59 19.36 6.26
C LEU A 529 20.74 19.19 7.26
N ASP A 530 21.98 19.52 6.90
CA ASP A 530 23.11 19.29 7.82
C ASP A 530 22.92 20.01 9.18
N PRO A 531 22.84 19.28 10.31
CA PRO A 531 22.72 19.84 11.66
C PRO A 531 24.02 20.47 12.18
N ALA A 532 25.04 20.67 11.34
CA ALA A 532 26.17 21.56 11.59
C ALA A 532 25.90 23.02 11.16
N ILE A 533 24.89 23.28 10.30
CA ILE A 533 24.56 24.62 9.83
C ILE A 533 23.86 25.42 10.94
N ASP A 534 24.31 26.65 11.20
CA ASP A 534 23.56 27.61 12.00
C ASP A 534 22.45 28.24 11.14
N VAL A 535 21.22 27.73 11.31
CA VAL A 535 20.01 28.24 10.62
C VAL A 535 19.69 29.67 11.06
N GLY A 536 20.04 30.09 12.27
CA GLY A 536 19.81 31.44 12.78
C GLY A 536 20.73 32.48 12.15
N ALA A 537 21.89 32.06 11.61
CA ALA A 537 22.85 32.94 10.93
C ALA A 537 22.55 33.15 9.43
N ILE A 538 21.55 32.47 8.85
CA ILE A 538 21.26 32.54 7.41
C ILE A 538 20.60 33.90 7.06
N PRO A 539 21.23 34.75 6.22
CA PRO A 539 20.71 36.09 5.96
C PRO A 539 19.34 36.09 5.25
N GLY A 540 18.39 36.81 5.83
CA GLY A 540 17.07 37.04 5.22
C GLY A 540 16.14 35.83 5.20
N LEU A 541 16.47 34.75 5.93
CA LEU A 541 15.62 33.56 6.04
C LEU A 541 14.26 33.92 6.67
N ALA A 542 13.17 33.61 5.96
CA ALA A 542 11.82 33.92 6.46
C ALA A 542 11.45 33.01 7.65
N PRO A 543 10.59 33.45 8.60
CA PRO A 543 10.23 32.63 9.77
C PRO A 543 9.71 31.22 9.46
N ALA A 544 9.01 31.03 8.34
CA ALA A 544 8.61 29.69 7.87
C ALA A 544 9.80 28.88 7.34
N GLU A 545 10.72 29.51 6.58
CA GLU A 545 11.95 28.85 6.10
C GLU A 545 12.83 28.42 7.29
N THR A 546 12.92 29.24 8.36
CA THR A 546 13.58 28.89 9.62
C THR A 546 12.96 27.65 10.27
N ALA A 547 11.63 27.62 10.42
CA ALA A 547 10.92 26.47 11.00
C ALA A 547 11.11 25.18 10.17
N ILE A 548 11.05 25.29 8.83
CA ILE A 548 11.29 24.19 7.89
C ILE A 548 12.75 23.70 7.98
N ALA A 549 13.73 24.59 8.00
CA ALA A 549 15.15 24.23 8.09
C ALA A 549 15.49 23.53 9.43
N VAL A 550 14.98 24.02 10.57
CA VAL A 550 15.15 23.37 11.88
C VAL A 550 14.50 21.99 11.91
N ALA A 551 13.31 21.83 11.31
CA ALA A 551 12.67 20.52 11.18
C ALA A 551 13.49 19.57 10.29
N LEU A 552 14.02 20.05 9.17
CA LEU A 552 14.89 19.29 8.27
C LEU A 552 16.21 18.88 8.93
N GLN A 553 16.75 19.66 9.87
CA GLN A 553 17.93 19.26 10.65
C GLN A 553 17.63 18.18 11.69
N LYS A 554 16.50 18.31 12.40
CA LYS A 554 16.19 17.46 13.58
C LYS A 554 15.43 16.19 13.23
N TYR A 555 14.52 16.24 12.26
CA TYR A 555 13.65 15.14 11.84
C TYR A 555 13.76 14.83 10.34
N GLY A 556 14.28 15.75 9.53
CA GLY A 556 14.42 15.55 8.10
C GLY A 556 13.08 15.60 7.36
N ALA A 557 13.08 15.03 6.15
CA ALA A 557 11.89 14.87 5.32
C ALA A 557 11.92 13.56 4.55
N TYR A 558 10.75 13.06 4.17
CA TYR A 558 10.57 11.82 3.43
C TYR A 558 9.99 12.05 2.04
N CYS A 559 10.57 11.38 1.03
CA CYS A 559 9.99 11.31 -0.31
C CYS A 559 8.68 10.50 -0.24
N VAL A 560 7.53 11.07 -0.60
CA VAL A 560 6.22 10.37 -0.55
C VAL A 560 5.67 9.96 -1.90
N GLY A 561 6.37 10.26 -2.99
CA GLY A 561 5.94 9.92 -4.34
C GLY A 561 6.46 10.88 -5.41
N ARG A 562 5.91 10.75 -6.61
CA ARG A 562 6.23 11.60 -7.76
C ARG A 562 5.60 12.98 -7.61
N THR A 563 6.30 13.99 -8.07
CA THR A 563 5.69 15.29 -8.42
C THR A 563 6.20 15.73 -9.77
N GLN A 564 5.42 16.53 -10.51
CA GLN A 564 5.91 17.12 -11.75
C GLN A 564 6.72 18.38 -11.46
N ASN A 565 7.71 18.69 -12.31
CA ASN A 565 8.42 19.97 -12.37
C ASN A 565 9.25 20.42 -11.14
N PHE A 566 9.18 19.75 -9.97
CA PHE A 566 9.93 20.14 -8.77
C PHE A 566 10.87 19.02 -8.30
N SER A 567 12.09 19.42 -7.91
CA SER A 567 13.05 18.54 -7.25
C SER A 567 12.52 18.06 -5.89
N MET A 568 11.91 18.98 -5.13
CA MET A 568 11.18 18.72 -3.90
C MET A 568 9.97 19.64 -3.82
N MET A 569 8.78 19.08 -3.69
CA MET A 569 7.54 19.80 -3.35
C MET A 569 7.07 19.36 -1.97
N PHE A 570 7.21 20.22 -0.96
CA PHE A 570 6.65 20.02 0.37
C PHE A 570 5.14 20.31 0.38
N PHE A 571 4.41 19.75 1.33
CA PHE A 571 2.96 19.93 1.45
C PHE A 571 2.60 20.57 2.79
N ALA A 572 1.78 21.63 2.74
CA ALA A 572 1.20 22.27 3.90
C ALA A 572 -0.28 21.92 4.05
N GLU A 573 -0.78 22.07 5.27
CA GLU A 573 -2.21 22.22 5.53
C GLU A 573 -2.74 23.48 4.81
N ARG A 574 -3.94 23.40 4.23
CA ARG A 574 -4.56 24.58 3.64
C ARG A 574 -5.08 25.49 4.76
N ALA A 575 -4.62 26.75 4.82
CA ALA A 575 -5.19 27.73 5.74
C ALA A 575 -6.69 27.98 5.44
N PRO A 576 -7.57 28.15 6.44
CA PRO A 576 -8.99 28.38 6.22
C PRO A 576 -9.32 29.62 5.37
N ASP A 577 -8.45 30.63 5.37
CA ASP A 577 -8.54 31.88 4.61
C ASP A 577 -7.71 31.87 3.31
N ALA A 578 -7.21 30.71 2.88
CA ALA A 578 -6.52 30.57 1.60
C ALA A 578 -7.52 30.55 0.42
N THR A 579 -7.25 31.35 -0.62
CA THR A 579 -7.99 31.32 -1.89
C THR A 579 -7.24 30.49 -2.93
N GLY A 580 -7.96 29.82 -3.83
CA GLY A 580 -7.36 28.85 -4.76
C GLY A 580 -6.51 29.44 -5.89
N THR A 581 -6.36 30.77 -5.95
CA THR A 581 -5.72 31.52 -7.05
C THR A 581 -4.66 32.52 -6.59
N GLU A 582 -4.82 33.13 -5.42
CA GLU A 582 -4.10 34.36 -5.04
C GLU A 582 -3.55 34.36 -3.60
N HIS A 583 -4.24 33.75 -2.64
CA HIS A 583 -3.99 33.94 -1.21
C HIS A 583 -3.61 32.62 -0.52
N PRO A 584 -2.40 32.47 0.06
CA PRO A 584 -2.04 31.27 0.83
C PRO A 584 -2.57 31.27 2.26
N GLY A 585 -3.25 32.34 2.69
CA GLY A 585 -3.72 32.54 4.05
C GLY A 585 -2.77 33.40 4.89
N ALA A 586 -3.34 34.18 5.79
CA ALA A 586 -2.65 35.20 6.59
C ALA A 586 -1.56 34.59 7.48
N VAL A 587 -1.77 33.37 7.98
CA VAL A 587 -0.77 32.62 8.78
C VAL A 587 0.52 32.36 8.00
N TYR A 588 0.42 31.99 6.71
CA TYR A 588 1.58 31.70 5.86
C TYR A 588 2.26 33.01 5.42
N GLN A 589 1.48 34.04 5.07
CA GLN A 589 2.00 35.38 4.77
C GLN A 589 2.77 35.99 5.96
N ALA A 590 2.23 35.90 7.17
CA ALA A 590 2.86 36.43 8.39
C ALA A 590 4.18 35.72 8.75
N LYS A 591 4.46 34.55 8.16
CA LYS A 591 5.75 33.85 8.26
C LYS A 591 6.59 33.93 6.96
N GLY A 592 6.20 34.79 6.02
CA GLY A 592 6.94 35.15 4.80
C GLY A 592 6.59 34.36 3.53
N LEU A 593 5.62 33.43 3.58
CA LEU A 593 5.19 32.63 2.44
C LEU A 593 3.97 33.27 1.77
N VAL A 594 4.21 34.17 0.81
CA VAL A 594 3.20 35.11 0.28
C VAL A 594 2.43 34.66 -0.97
N ARG A 595 2.74 33.48 -1.53
CA ARG A 595 2.07 32.88 -2.71
C ARG A 595 2.21 31.35 -2.69
N ASP A 596 1.41 30.63 -3.47
CA ASP A 596 1.66 29.19 -3.67
C ASP A 596 3.00 28.95 -4.39
N SER A 597 3.58 27.78 -4.13
CA SER A 597 4.88 27.38 -4.64
C SER A 597 5.93 28.53 -4.56
N PRO A 598 6.17 29.08 -3.36
CA PRO A 598 7.17 30.11 -3.15
C PRO A 598 8.57 29.53 -3.40
N ASP A 599 9.53 30.41 -3.66
CA ASP A 599 10.92 29.97 -3.71
C ASP A 599 11.44 29.81 -2.27
N LEU A 600 12.10 28.69 -2.00
CA LEU A 600 12.70 28.35 -0.70
C LEU A 600 14.25 28.32 -0.79
N SER A 601 14.83 28.95 -1.81
CA SER A 601 16.26 28.94 -2.13
C SER A 601 17.20 29.47 -1.04
N ARG A 602 16.70 30.13 0.01
CA ARG A 602 17.52 30.55 1.17
C ARG A 602 17.90 29.39 2.09
N ILE A 603 17.12 28.31 2.09
CA ILE A 603 17.52 27.08 2.77
C ILE A 603 18.66 26.44 1.95
N PRO A 604 19.81 26.09 2.55
CA PRO A 604 20.97 25.61 1.80
C PRO A 604 20.81 24.15 1.36
N TRP A 605 19.99 23.91 0.34
CA TRP A 605 19.65 22.56 -0.15
C TRP A 605 20.85 21.77 -0.72
N GLY A 606 21.94 22.45 -1.09
CA GLY A 606 23.22 21.79 -1.42
C GLY A 606 23.90 21.09 -0.22
N SER A 607 23.43 21.36 1.00
CA SER A 607 23.84 20.71 2.24
C SER A 607 22.76 19.76 2.77
N LEU A 608 21.90 19.24 1.88
CA LEU A 608 21.10 18.06 2.17
C LEU A 608 22.00 16.84 2.32
N ARG A 609 21.51 15.86 3.07
CA ARG A 609 22.13 14.55 3.29
C ARG A 609 21.05 13.49 3.11
N VAL A 610 21.31 12.46 2.31
CA VAL A 610 20.34 11.43 1.91
C VAL A 610 20.66 10.13 2.63
N MET A 611 19.66 9.54 3.30
CA MET A 611 19.90 8.42 4.21
C MET A 611 19.80 7.07 3.52
N ARG A 612 20.76 6.19 3.83
CA ARG A 612 20.79 4.82 3.33
C ARG A 612 19.53 4.05 3.76
N GLN A 613 19.20 4.11 5.06
CA GLN A 613 17.98 3.57 5.66
C GLN A 613 17.43 4.52 6.74
N TRP A 614 16.18 4.30 7.17
CA TRP A 614 15.44 5.25 8.02
C TRP A 614 15.87 5.25 9.50
N ASP A 615 16.46 4.15 9.96
CA ASP A 615 16.96 3.90 11.32
C ASP A 615 18.30 4.58 11.59
N GLY A 616 18.94 5.11 10.54
CA GLY A 616 20.17 5.91 10.60
C GLY A 616 21.46 5.08 10.72
N LYS A 617 21.38 3.75 10.57
CA LYS A 617 22.50 2.81 10.67
C LYS A 617 23.22 2.56 9.34
#